data_AF-A0A1X3J3C7-F1
#
_entry.id   AF-A0A1X3J3C7-F1
#
_cell.length_a   1.000
_cell.length_b   1.000
_cell.length_c   1.000
_cell.angle_alpha   90.00
_cell.angle_beta   90.00
_cell.angle_gamma   90.00
#
_symmetry.space_group_name_H-M   'P 1'
#
loop_
_entity.id
_entity.type
_entity.pdbx_description
1 polymer ?
#
loop_
_entity_poly.entity_id
_entity_poly.type
_entity_poly.pdbx_seq_one_letter_code
_entity_poly.pdbx_strand_id
1 'polypeptide(L)' 'MSQKEVPIYIPAGLECVTANNLACLRFHYHLANNAKLPEAGELFTGLTLEQAKDLVAFLQEYIVKAELVEAVMPNRRH' A
#
# COMPACT_ATOMS: atom_id res chain seq x y z
N MET A 1 30.34 14.47 -2.57
CA MET A 1 29.08 13.78 -2.22
C MET A 1 28.40 13.39 -3.52
N SER A 2 28.57 12.16 -4.02
CA SER A 2 27.77 11.72 -5.17
C SER A 2 26.33 11.58 -4.71
N GLN A 3 25.43 12.40 -5.24
CA GLN A 3 23.98 12.19 -5.07
C GLN A 3 23.67 10.87 -5.79
N LYS A 4 23.51 9.79 -5.02
CA LYS A 4 22.90 8.57 -5.56
C LYS A 4 21.46 8.94 -5.92
N GLU A 5 21.13 8.87 -7.19
CA GLU A 5 19.74 8.96 -7.64
C GLU A 5 18.97 7.79 -7.03
N VAL A 6 18.02 8.11 -6.17
CA VAL A 6 17.10 7.13 -5.58
C VAL A 6 15.93 6.99 -6.54
N PRO A 7 15.61 5.77 -7.00
CA PRO A 7 14.53 5.59 -7.96
C PRO A 7 13.18 5.78 -7.26
N ILE A 8 12.42 6.78 -7.71
CA ILE A 8 11.07 7.07 -7.21
C ILE A 8 10.06 6.52 -8.21
N TYR A 9 9.13 5.69 -7.73
CA TYR A 9 8.07 5.14 -8.55
C TYR A 9 6.72 5.65 -8.08
N ILE A 10 5.94 6.14 -9.04
CA ILE A 10 4.58 6.61 -8.79
C ILE A 10 3.63 5.43 -9.06
N PRO A 11 2.81 5.01 -8.08
CA PRO A 11 1.88 3.92 -8.27
C PRO A 11 0.73 4.34 -9.20
N ALA A 12 0.30 3.40 -10.03
CA ALA A 12 -0.87 3.51 -10.90
C ALA A 12 -2.17 3.08 -10.19
N GLY A 13 -2.06 2.34 -9.08
CA GLY A 13 -3.21 1.91 -8.30
C GLY A 13 -2.83 1.40 -6.91
N LEU A 14 -3.84 1.23 -6.07
CA LEU A 14 -3.73 0.69 -4.73
C LEU A 14 -4.81 -0.37 -4.52
N GLU A 15 -4.45 -1.46 -3.86
CA GLU A 15 -5.35 -2.54 -3.51
C GLU A 15 -5.16 -2.92 -2.04
N CYS A 16 -6.25 -3.24 -1.34
CA CYS A 16 -6.19 -3.87 -0.03
C CYS A 16 -6.41 -5.37 -0.18
N VAL A 17 -5.49 -6.17 0.37
CA VAL A 17 -5.57 -7.63 0.37
C VAL A 17 -5.47 -8.15 1.79
N THR A 18 -6.26 -9.17 2.13
CA THR A 18 -6.15 -9.85 3.42
C THR A 18 -5.23 -11.07 3.27
N ALA A 19 -4.15 -11.12 4.04
CA ALA A 19 -3.23 -12.24 4.08
C ALA A 19 -2.79 -12.51 5.52
N ASN A 20 -2.79 -13.77 5.95
CA ASN A 20 -2.43 -14.16 7.33
C ASN A 20 -3.20 -13.39 8.42
N ASN A 21 -4.50 -13.13 8.19
CA ASN A 21 -5.36 -12.30 9.06
C ASN A 21 -4.87 -10.85 9.25
N LEU A 22 -3.94 -10.38 8.41
CA LEU A 22 -3.53 -8.99 8.35
C LEU A 22 -4.11 -8.38 7.07
N ALA A 23 -4.50 -7.11 7.13
CA ALA A 23 -4.67 -6.37 5.90
C ALA A 23 -3.35 -5.79 5.44
N CYS A 24 -3.09 -6.00 4.17
CA CYS A 24 -1.91 -5.52 3.48
C CYS A 24 -2.36 -4.54 2.41
N LEU A 25 -1.60 -3.47 2.24
CA LEU A 25 -1.74 -2.54 1.13
C LEU A 25 -0.77 -2.94 0.03
N ARG A 26 -1.28 -3.10 -1.18
CA ARG A 26 -0.50 -3.42 -2.37
C ARG A 26 -0.56 -2.24 -3.33
N PHE A 27 0.60 -1.68 -3.64
CA PHE A 27 0.76 -0.68 -4.69
C PHE A 27 0.99 -1.36 -6.04
N HIS A 28 0.21 -0.94 -7.03
CA HIS A 28 0.36 -1.37 -8.43
C HIS A 28 1.16 -0.31 -9.18
N TYR A 29 2.22 -0.71 -9.87
CA TYR A 29 3.06 0.19 -10.66
C TYR A 29 2.95 -0.17 -12.15
N HIS A 30 2.73 0.83 -13.00
CA HIS A 30 2.89 0.67 -14.44
C HIS A 30 4.31 1.05 -14.83
N LEU A 31 5.14 0.03 -15.10
CA LEU A 31 6.51 0.23 -15.57
C LEU A 31 6.52 0.22 -17.10
N ALA A 32 7.16 1.22 -17.71
CA ALA A 32 7.22 1.39 -19.16
C ALA A 32 8.04 0.32 -19.91
N ASN A 33 8.69 -0.60 -19.18
CA ASN A 33 9.43 -1.73 -19.71
C ASN A 33 9.31 -2.90 -18.73
N ASN A 34 9.70 -4.11 -19.15
CA ASN A 34 9.87 -5.30 -18.28
C ASN A 34 10.97 -5.11 -17.20
N ALA A 35 11.18 -3.89 -16.74
CA ALA A 35 12.00 -3.56 -15.59
C ALA A 35 11.44 -4.29 -14.38
N LYS A 36 12.30 -5.03 -13.69
CA LYS A 36 11.96 -5.57 -12.38
C LYS A 36 11.87 -4.41 -11.39
N LEU A 37 10.89 -4.47 -10.50
CA LEU A 37 10.88 -3.57 -9.35
C LEU A 37 12.16 -3.80 -8.52
N PRO A 38 12.81 -2.74 -8.04
CA PRO A 38 13.91 -2.86 -7.09
C PRO A 38 13.49 -3.64 -5.84
N GLU A 39 14.47 -4.16 -5.09
CA GLU A 39 14.18 -4.79 -3.80
C GLU A 39 13.45 -3.82 -2.87
N ALA A 40 12.59 -4.36 -1.99
CA ALA A 40 11.63 -3.58 -1.20
C ALA A 40 12.24 -2.53 -0.25
N GLY A 41 13.56 -2.47 -0.10
CA GLY A 41 14.28 -1.43 0.64
C GLY A 41 14.81 -0.26 -0.19
N GLU A 42 14.86 -0.40 -1.52
CA GLU A 42 15.35 0.64 -2.45
C GLU A 42 14.20 1.35 -3.18
N LEU A 43 12.97 0.87 -3.00
CA LEU A 43 11.76 1.38 -3.62
C LEU A 43 11.11 2.46 -2.76
N PHE A 44 10.98 3.67 -3.31
CA PHE A 44 10.21 4.75 -2.71
C PHE A 44 8.93 4.99 -3.51
N THR A 45 7.79 5.01 -2.81
CA THR A 45 6.47 5.33 -3.39
C THR A 45 6.27 6.84 -3.37
N GLY A 46 6.15 7.46 -4.54
CA GLY A 46 5.74 8.86 -4.67
C GLY A 46 4.24 8.94 -4.97
N LEU A 47 3.50 9.80 -4.26
CA LEU A 47 2.09 10.08 -4.55
C LEU A 47 1.94 11.55 -4.96
N THR A 48 1.03 11.84 -5.87
CA THR A 48 0.55 13.22 -6.03
C THR A 48 -0.29 13.63 -4.82
N LEU A 49 -0.49 14.93 -4.61
CA LEU A 49 -1.31 15.42 -3.50
C LEU A 49 -2.76 14.88 -3.55
N GLU A 50 -3.31 14.73 -4.75
CA GLU A 50 -4.66 14.17 -4.96
C GLU A 50 -4.68 12.68 -4.57
N GLN A 51 -3.73 11.89 -5.07
CA GLN A 51 -3.60 10.48 -4.72
C GLN A 51 -3.36 10.27 -3.21
N ALA A 52 -2.63 11.19 -2.56
CA ALA A 52 -2.41 11.13 -1.11
C ALA A 52 -3.71 11.35 -0.32
N LYS A 53 -4.56 12.30 -0.75
CA LYS A 53 -5.87 12.54 -0.13
C LYS A 53 -6.79 11.33 -0.32
N ASP A 54 -6.82 10.77 -1.53
CA ASP A 54 -7.62 9.59 -1.84
C ASP A 54 -7.17 8.39 -1.01
N LEU A 55 -5.86 8.19 -0.87
CA LEU A 55 -5.30 7.15 -0.01
C LEU A 55 -5.72 7.32 1.45
N VAL A 56 -5.69 8.55 1.99
CA VAL A 56 -6.12 8.79 3.38
C VAL A 56 -7.60 8.44 3.57
N ALA A 57 -8.48 8.87 2.66
CA ALA A 57 -9.90 8.54 2.72
C ALA A 57 -10.12 7.03 2.65
N PHE A 58 -9.43 6.35 1.73
CA PHE A 58 -9.47 4.90 1.61
C PHE A 58 -9.03 4.18 2.89
N LEU A 59 -7.93 4.64 3.51
CA LEU A 59 -7.42 4.04 4.75
C LEU A 59 -8.37 4.25 5.93
N GLN A 60 -9.00 5.42 6.02
CA GLN A 60 -10.02 5.68 7.04
C GLN A 60 -11.21 4.73 6.91
N GLU A 61 -11.74 4.55 5.69
CA GLU A 61 -12.81 3.57 5.45
C GLU A 61 -12.37 2.13 5.75
N TYR A 62 -11.15 1.79 5.36
CA TYR A 62 -10.58 0.47 5.59
C TYR A 62 -10.50 0.16 7.09
N ILE A 63 -9.99 1.10 7.92
CA ILE A 63 -9.89 0.93 9.37
C ILE A 63 -11.28 0.68 9.97
N VAL A 64 -12.27 1.49 9.61
CA VAL A 64 -13.65 1.32 10.10
C VAL A 64 -14.20 -0.06 9.72
N LYS A 65 -13.98 -0.52 8.48
CA LYS A 65 -14.41 -1.86 8.04
C LYS A 65 -13.69 -2.96 8.81
N ALA A 66 -12.38 -2.81 9.06
CA ALA A 66 -11.59 -3.78 9.81
C ALA A 66 -12.03 -3.88 11.27
N GLU A 67 -12.26 -2.74 11.94
CA GLU A 67 -12.78 -2.68 13.31
C GLU A 67 -14.17 -3.35 13.43
N LEU A 68 -15.04 -3.15 12.43
CA LEU A 68 -16.34 -3.84 12.37
C LEU A 68 -16.18 -5.35 12.22
N VAL A 69 -15.25 -5.82 11.39
CA VAL A 69 -14.97 -7.25 11.22
C VAL A 69 -14.40 -7.87 12.51
N GLU A 70 -13.49 -7.17 13.21
CA GLU A 70 -12.99 -7.61 14.52
C GLU A 70 -14.11 -7.65 15.57
N ALA A 71 -15.00 -6.65 15.59
CA ALA A 71 -16.13 -6.61 16.53
C ALA A 71 -17.15 -7.74 16.29
N VAL A 72 -17.30 -8.20 15.05
CA VAL A 72 -18.23 -9.28 14.66
C VAL A 72 -17.60 -10.67 14.83
N MET A 73 -16.27 -10.78 14.91
CA MET A 73 -15.56 -12.02 15.24
C MET A 73 -14.95 -11.99 16.66
N PRO A 74 -15.77 -12.02 17.72
CA PRO A 74 -15.24 -12.39 19.02
C PRO A 74 -14.89 -13.88 18.95
N ASN A 75 -13.62 -14.20 19.15
CA ASN A 75 -13.12 -15.55 19.46
C ASN A 75 -12.73 -16.46 18.27
N ARG A 76 -11.50 -16.27 17.76
CA ARG A 76 -10.61 -17.38 17.38
C ARG A 76 -9.19 -17.09 17.85
N ARG A 77 -9.00 -17.03 19.17
CA ARG A 77 -7.69 -17.26 19.79
C ARG A 77 -7.84 -18.54 20.60
N HIS A 78 -7.22 -19.60 20.09
CA HIS A 78 -7.03 -20.88 20.78
C HIS A 78 -5.72 -20.83 21.57
#